data_AF-A0A2V9BV96-F1
#
_entry.id   AF-A0A2V9BV96-F1
#
_cell.length_a   1.000
_cell.length_b   1.000
_cell.length_c   1.000
_cell.angle_alpha   90.00
_cell.angle_beta   90.00
_cell.angle_gamma   90.00
#
_symmetry.space_group_name_H-M   'P 1'
#
loop_
_entity.id
_entity.type
_entity.pdbx_description
1 polymer ?
#
loop_
_entity_poly.entity_id
_entity_poly.type
_entity_poly.pdbx_seq_one_letter_code
_entity_poly.pdbx_strand_id
1 'polypeptide(L)' 'RHARDPNDFVVVIANFTPVVREGYRLGVPELGYYRELFNTDAAVYGGSNSGNAGGLMAEPVPWMGRP' A
#
# COMPACT_ATOMS: atom_id res chain seq x y z
N ARG A 1 -2.67 4.36 9.57
CA ARG A 1 -3.58 4.39 10.75
C ARG A 1 -3.04 3.39 11.76
N HIS A 2 -2.86 3.80 13.00
CA HIS A 2 -2.43 2.89 14.08
C HIS A 2 -3.62 2.47 14.95
N ALA A 3 -3.53 1.29 15.54
CA ALA A 3 -4.41 0.82 16.60
C ALA A 3 -3.90 1.31 17.97
N ARG A 4 -4.36 0.65 19.04
CA ARG A 4 -3.84 0.92 20.40
C ARG A 4 -2.39 0.47 20.54
N ASP A 5 -2.05 -0.69 19.98
CA ASP A 5 -0.66 -1.10 19.79
C ASP A 5 -0.09 -0.33 18.59
N PRO A 6 1.01 0.43 18.74
CA PRO A 6 1.65 1.13 17.64
C PRO A 6 2.14 0.23 16.51
N ASN A 7 2.49 -1.03 16.81
CA ASN A 7 2.93 -2.02 15.83
C ASN A 7 1.75 -2.54 14.98
N ASP A 8 0.53 -2.41 15.49
CA ASP A 8 -0.68 -2.73 14.74
C ASP A 8 -1.11 -1.51 13.93
N PHE A 9 -0.73 -1.49 12.66
CA PHE A 9 -1.10 -0.41 11.77
C PHE A 9 -1.48 -0.90 10.38
N VAL A 10 -2.22 -0.04 9.68
CA VAL A 10 -2.51 -0.20 8.25
C VAL A 10 -2.05 1.03 7.50
N VAL A 11 -1.47 0.80 6.32
CA VAL A 11 -1.18 1.83 5.33
C VAL A 11 -2.38 1.94 4.41
N VAL A 12 -2.84 3.17 4.17
CA VAL A 12 -4.00 3.45 3.32
C VAL A 12 -3.53 4.36 2.20
N ILE A 13 -3.85 3.98 0.96
CA ILE A 13 -3.46 4.68 -0.26
C ILE A 13 -4.74 4.98 -1.03
N ALA A 14 -4.88 6.22 -1.51
CA ALA A 14 -6.02 6.63 -2.33
C ALA A 14 -5.52 7.33 -3.60
N ASN A 15 -5.91 6.80 -4.76
CA ASN A 15 -5.66 7.41 -6.06
C ASN A 15 -6.97 8.05 -6.57
N PHE A 16 -7.12 9.36 -6.42
CA PHE A 16 -8.31 10.11 -6.87
C PHE A 16 -8.19 10.62 -8.31
N THR A 17 -7.39 9.95 -9.13
CA THR A 17 -7.32 10.18 -10.58
C THR A 17 -7.55 8.86 -11.31
N PRO A 18 -8.18 8.85 -12.50
CA PRO A 18 -8.45 7.61 -13.24
C PRO A 18 -7.19 6.95 -13.82
N VAL A 19 -6.03 7.61 -13.72
CA VAL A 19 -4.76 7.12 -14.26
C VAL A 19 -4.07 6.21 -13.25
N VAL A 20 -3.77 4.98 -13.67
CA VAL A 20 -2.99 4.00 -12.89
C VAL A 20 -1.56 4.50 -12.73
N ARG A 21 -1.01 4.37 -11.51
CA ARG A 21 0.37 4.75 -11.18
C ARG A 21 1.21 3.52 -10.90
N GLU A 22 1.85 2.99 -11.95
CA GLU A 22 2.79 1.90 -11.82
C GLU A 22 4.10 2.35 -11.17
N GLY A 23 4.74 1.47 -10.39
CA GLY A 23 6.04 1.74 -9.75
C GLY A 23 6.03 2.91 -8.75
N TYR A 24 4.86 3.28 -8.22
CA TYR A 24 4.75 4.40 -7.29
C TYR A 24 5.38 4.07 -5.94
N ARG A 25 6.48 4.74 -5.59
CA ARG A 25 7.16 4.57 -4.30
C ARG A 25 6.44 5.33 -3.18
N LEU A 26 6.17 4.62 -2.08
CA LEU A 26 5.54 5.16 -0.88
C LEU A 26 6.45 4.88 0.33
N GLY A 27 6.66 5.90 1.16
CA GLY A 27 7.38 5.73 2.42
C GLY A 27 6.49 5.02 3.44
N VAL A 28 6.99 3.96 4.08
CA VAL A 28 6.25 3.15 5.05
C VAL A 28 6.93 3.19 6.43
N PRO A 29 6.21 2.99 7.54
CA PRO A 29 6.77 3.15 8.89
C PRO A 29 7.90 2.18 9.21
N GLU A 30 7.80 0.95 8.71
CA GLU A 30 8.69 -0.16 9.05
C GLU A 30 9.05 -0.97 7.82
N LEU A 31 10.21 -1.63 7.85
CA LEU A 31 10.60 -2.61 6.84
C LEU A 31 9.82 -3.91 7.02
N GLY A 32 9.64 -4.67 5.93
CA GLY A 32 8.97 -5.96 5.94
C GLY A 32 7.97 -6.12 4.80
N TYR A 33 7.20 -7.21 4.86
CA TYR A 33 6.18 -7.52 3.87
C TYR A 33 4.85 -6.86 4.22
N TYR A 34 4.35 -6.04 3.30
CA TYR A 34 3.05 -5.39 3.39
C TYR A 34 2.04 -6.16 2.55
N ARG A 35 1.16 -6.90 3.22
CA ARG A 35 0.05 -7.60 2.58
C ARG A 35 -1.02 -6.59 2.14
N GLU A 36 -1.48 -6.71 0.89
CA GLU A 36 -2.64 -5.99 0.39
C GLU A 36 -3.91 -6.57 1.06
N LEU A 37 -4.42 -5.88 2.09
CA LEU A 37 -5.60 -6.33 2.84
C LEU A 37 -6.90 -6.06 2.08
N PHE A 38 -6.93 -4.96 1.32
CA PHE A 38 -8.11 -4.49 0.63
C PHE A 38 -7.71 -3.64 -0.58
N ASN A 39 -8.35 -3.90 -1.71
CA ASN A 39 -8.17 -3.15 -2.94
C ASN A 39 -9.54 -2.94 -3.60
N THR A 40 -9.96 -1.67 -3.69
CA THR A 40 -11.25 -1.31 -4.28
C THR A 40 -11.31 -1.53 -5.79
N ASP A 41 -10.15 -1.63 -6.46
CA ASP A 41 -10.07 -1.89 -7.90
C ASP A 41 -10.06 -3.39 -8.24
N ALA A 42 -10.17 -4.29 -7.25
CA ALA A 42 -10.24 -5.73 -7.52
C ALA A 42 -11.44 -6.09 -8.41
N ALA A 43 -11.27 -7.10 -9.28
CA ALA A 43 -12.32 -7.54 -10.22
C ALA A 43 -13.65 -7.91 -9.54
N VAL A 44 -13.58 -8.46 -8.32
CA VAL A 44 -14.77 -8.84 -7.52
C VAL A 44 -15.65 -7.65 -7.14
N TYR A 45 -15.11 -6.44 -7.16
CA TYR A 45 -15.83 -5.19 -6.92
C TYR A 45 -16.15 -4.43 -8.21
N GLY A 46 -15.87 -5.02 -9.38
CA GLY A 46 -16.08 -4.40 -10.69
C GLY A 46 -14.96 -3.45 -11.14
N GLY A 47 -13.81 -3.47 -10.47
CA GLY A 47 -12.63 -2.69 -10.88
C GLY A 47 -11.80 -3.36 -11.98
N SER A 48 -10.70 -2.72 -12.38
CA SER A 48 -9.81 -3.19 -13.45
C SER A 48 -8.89 -4.35 -13.05
N ASN A 49 -8.93 -4.73 -11.77
CA ASN A 49 -8.04 -5.69 -11.13
C ASN A 49 -6.57 -5.25 -11.07
N SER A 50 -6.30 -3.94 -11.13
CA SER A 50 -4.97 -3.38 -10.90
C SER A 50 -4.67 -3.44 -9.40
N GLY A 51 -3.54 -4.04 -9.04
CA GLY A 51 -3.16 -4.22 -7.64
C GLY A 51 -1.75 -4.77 -7.49
N ASN A 52 -1.39 -5.15 -6.27
CA ASN A 52 -0.03 -5.53 -5.92
C ASN A 52 0.16 -7.05 -5.77
N ALA A 53 -0.68 -7.85 -6.44
CA ALA A 53 -0.62 -9.32 -6.41
C ALA A 53 -0.55 -9.93 -4.99
N GLY A 54 -1.26 -9.30 -4.03
CA GLY A 54 -1.32 -9.74 -2.64
C GLY A 54 -0.40 -9.00 -1.67
N GLY A 55 0.59 -8.24 -2.15
CA GLY A 55 1.44 -7.40 -1.30
C GLY A 55 2.87 -7.23 -1.81
N LEU A 56 3.64 -6.36 -1.15
CA LEU A 56 4.99 -5.97 -1.56
C LEU A 56 5.97 -6.00 -0.38
N MET A 57 7.25 -6.22 -0.70
CA MET A 57 8.34 -6.08 0.26
C MET A 57 8.82 -4.62 0.31
N ALA A 58 8.94 -4.05 1.50
CA ALA A 58 9.55 -2.75 1.69
C ALA A 58 11.08 -2.84 1.50
N GLU A 59 11.62 -1.91 0.70
CA GLU A 59 13.05 -1.78 0.49
C GLU A 59 13.67 -0.85 1.56
N PRO A 60 14.93 -1.09 1.99
CA PRO A 60 15.65 -0.21 2.91
C PRO A 60 16.17 1.05 2.21
N VAL A 61 15.27 1.82 1.62
CA VAL A 61 15.56 3.04 0.86
C VAL A 61 14.66 4.16 1.39
N PRO A 62 15.24 5.16 2.09
CA PRO A 62 14.47 6.23 2.69
C PRO A 62 13.62 7.00 1.67
N TRP A 63 12.36 7.23 2.02
CA TRP A 63 11.42 7.96 1.16
C TRP A 63 10.34 8.66 1.98
N MET A 64 9.94 9.88 1.60
CA MET A 64 8.89 10.66 2.32
C MET A 64 9.13 10.78 3.84
N GLY A 65 10.39 10.91 4.28
CA GLY A 65 10.73 11.01 5.71
C GLY A 65 10.56 9.71 6.50
N ARG A 66 10.48 8.57 5.80
CA ARG A 66 10.44 7.22 6.36
C ARG A 66 11.75 6.47 6.04
N PRO A 67 12.12 5.47 6.87
CA PRO A 67 13.35 4.70 6.69
C PRO A 67 13.42 3.93 5.38
#